data_AF-A0AAV5V4Z5-F1
#
_entry.id   AF-A0AAV5V4Z5-F1
#
_cell.length_a   1.000
_cell.length_b   1.000
_cell.length_c   1.000
_cell.angle_alpha   90.00
_cell.angle_beta   90.00
_cell.angle_gamma   90.00
#
_symmetry.space_group_name_H-M   'P 1'
#
loop_
_entity.id
_entity.type
_entity.pdbx_description
1 polymer ?
#
loop_
_entity_poly.entity_id
_entity_poly.type
_entity_poly.pdbx_seq_one_letter_code
_entity_poly.pdbx_strand_id
1 'polypeptide(L)'
;QLRAGDFSDSEIIVMLGNNSTGKTTMIRILTGALKLDATFSELPQMSISYKPQKISPKSESTVRHMLHEKIPNMYPHEQFKTGVMTPLMIEQLMDREV
;
A
#
# COMPACT_ATOMS: atom_id res chain seq x y z
N GLN A 1 -24.28 8.10 17.08
CA GLN A 1 -23.15 8.70 17.82
C GLN A 1 -21.85 8.23 17.16
N LEU A 2 -20.93 9.15 16.88
CA LEU A 2 -19.57 8.79 16.44
C LEU A 2 -18.76 8.39 17.69
N ARG A 3 -18.08 7.26 17.64
CA ARG A 3 -17.17 6.79 18.69
C ARG A 3 -15.76 6.74 18.10
N ALA A 4 -14.76 7.15 18.88
CA ALA A 4 -13.38 6.93 18.50
C ALA A 4 -13.10 5.43 18.40
N GLY A 5 -12.34 5.03 17.37
CA GLY A 5 -11.74 3.72 17.28
C GLY A 5 -10.28 3.78 17.74
N ASP A 6 -9.68 2.61 17.91
CA ASP A 6 -8.26 2.47 18.25
C ASP A 6 -7.59 1.50 17.27
N PHE A 7 -6.27 1.58 17.17
CA PHE A 7 -5.45 0.66 16.39
C PHE A 7 -4.52 -0.09 17.34
N SER A 8 -4.55 -1.43 17.29
CA SER A 8 -3.60 -2.26 18.03
C SER A 8 -2.62 -2.95 17.09
N ASP A 9 -1.48 -3.34 17.65
CA ASP A 9 -0.47 -4.09 16.91
C ASP A 9 -1.03 -5.44 16.43
N SER A 10 -0.63 -5.85 15.22
CA SER A 10 -1.01 -7.13 14.60
C SER A 10 -2.52 -7.31 14.31
N GLU A 11 -3.27 -6.22 14.19
CA GLU A 11 -4.69 -6.27 13.83
C GLU A 11 -4.95 -6.09 12.33
N ILE A 12 -6.01 -6.72 11.85
CA ILE A 12 -6.56 -6.50 10.50
C ILE A 12 -7.90 -5.78 10.65
N ILE A 13 -7.96 -4.55 10.14
CA ILE A 13 -9.17 -3.72 10.17
C ILE A 13 -9.82 -3.73 8.78
N VAL A 14 -11.09 -4.15 8.72
CA VAL A 14 -11.88 -4.18 7.49
C VAL A 14 -12.76 -2.92 7.41
N MET A 15 -12.60 -2.14 6.35
CA MET A 15 -13.48 -0.99 6.06
C MET A 15 -14.54 -1.35 5.02
N LEU A 16 -15.81 -1.45 5.45
CA LEU A 16 -16.96 -1.73 4.58
C LEU A 16 -17.82 -0.48 4.37
N GLY A 17 -18.52 -0.42 3.24
CA GLY A 17 -19.48 0.64 2.92
C GLY A 17 -19.56 0.94 1.41
N ASN A 18 -20.57 1.69 0.98
CA ASN A 18 -20.77 2.06 -0.42
C ASN A 18 -19.61 2.88 -1.00
N ASN A 19 -19.52 2.97 -2.32
CA ASN A 19 -18.63 3.94 -2.95
C ASN A 19 -18.97 5.37 -2.47
N SER A 20 -17.96 6.23 -2.40
CA SER A 20 -18.09 7.62 -1.94
C SER A 20 -18.42 7.80 -0.45
N THR A 21 -18.32 6.77 0.39
CA THR A 21 -18.45 6.90 1.86
C THR A 21 -17.16 7.35 2.57
N GLY A 22 -16.14 7.79 1.84
CA GLY A 22 -14.91 8.34 2.42
C GLY A 22 -13.80 7.33 2.75
N LYS A 23 -13.96 6.03 2.49
CA LYS A 23 -12.93 5.00 2.78
C LYS A 23 -11.55 5.32 2.17
N THR A 24 -11.52 5.61 0.86
CA THR A 24 -10.27 5.97 0.17
C THR A 24 -9.69 7.29 0.69
N THR A 25 -10.56 8.25 1.04
CA THR A 25 -10.16 9.54 1.62
C THR A 25 -9.48 9.33 2.98
N MET A 26 -10.05 8.49 3.84
CA MET A 26 -9.48 8.15 5.14
C MET A 26 -8.09 7.51 5.00
N ILE A 27 -7.91 6.55 4.09
CA ILE A 27 -6.58 5.95 3.86
C ILE A 27 -5.57 7.00 3.35
N ARG A 28 -5.97 7.90 2.45
CA ARG A 28 -5.08 8.97 1.95
C ARG A 28 -4.67 9.96 3.04
N ILE A 29 -5.55 10.22 4.01
CA ILE A 29 -5.23 11.03 5.18
C ILE A 29 -4.18 10.29 6.01
N LEU A 30 -4.40 9.01 6.34
CA LEU A 30 -3.45 8.20 7.10
C LEU A 30 -2.07 8.12 6.44
N THR A 31 -2.01 8.00 5.10
CA THR A 31 -0.74 7.98 4.36
C THR A 31 -0.06 9.35 4.24
N GLY A 32 -0.69 10.43 4.74
CA GLY A 32 -0.23 11.81 4.55
C GLY A 32 -0.39 12.36 3.13
N ALA A 33 -1.05 11.60 2.23
CA ALA A 33 -1.28 12.02 0.84
C ALA A 33 -2.40 13.06 0.71
N LEU A 34 -3.26 13.18 1.73
CA LEU A 34 -4.27 14.22 1.85
C LEU A 34 -4.14 14.89 3.23
N LYS A 35 -3.93 16.21 3.23
CA LYS A 35 -3.87 16.99 4.46
C LYS A 35 -5.27 17.27 5.00
N LEU A 36 -5.43 17.18 6.32
CA LEU A 36 -6.61 17.68 7.01
C LEU A 36 -6.52 19.20 7.17
N ASP A 37 -7.67 19.84 7.37
CA ASP A 37 -7.71 21.25 7.74
C ASP A 37 -7.03 21.46 9.10
N ALA A 38 -6.49 22.67 9.32
CA ALA A 38 -5.49 23.02 10.34
C ALA A 38 -5.88 22.78 11.81
N THR A 39 -7.05 22.20 12.08
CA THR A 39 -7.59 21.92 13.42
C THR A 39 -7.34 20.50 13.92
N PHE A 40 -6.79 19.60 13.08
CA PHE A 40 -6.50 18.22 13.50
C PHE A 40 -5.01 18.01 13.80
N SER A 41 -4.76 17.31 14.91
CA SER A 41 -3.44 16.90 15.40
C SER A 41 -2.62 16.21 14.33
N GLU A 42 -1.31 16.44 14.35
CA GLU A 42 -0.36 15.75 13.48
C GLU A 42 -0.53 14.23 13.61
N LEU A 43 -0.65 13.55 12.46
CA LEU A 43 -0.67 12.09 12.43
C LEU A 43 0.70 11.57 12.91
N PRO A 44 0.73 10.49 13.71
CA PRO A 44 2.00 9.90 14.12
C PRO A 44 2.83 9.51 12.88
N GLN A 45 4.14 9.72 12.94
CA GLN A 45 5.04 9.27 11.88
C GLN A 45 5.10 7.74 11.88
N MET A 46 4.48 7.12 10.89
CA MET A 46 4.46 5.67 10.70
C MET A 46 5.05 5.32 9.33
N SER A 47 5.77 4.20 9.23
CA SER A 47 6.17 3.65 7.94
C SER A 47 4.97 2.95 7.30
N ILE A 48 4.38 3.57 6.28
CA ILE A 48 3.14 3.10 5.66
C ILE A 48 3.44 2.55 4.26
N SER A 49 3.03 1.30 4.02
CA SER A 49 2.97 0.72 2.68
C SER A 49 1.56 0.92 2.11
N TYR A 50 1.45 1.63 0.98
CA TYR A 50 0.16 1.99 0.39
C TYR A 50 0.00 1.42 -1.02
N LYS A 51 -1.09 0.66 -1.23
CA LYS A 51 -1.53 0.17 -2.54
C LYS A 51 -2.76 0.97 -3.01
N PRO A 52 -2.65 1.84 -4.03
CA PRO A 52 -3.76 2.66 -4.48
C PRO A 52 -4.86 1.84 -5.16
N GLN A 53 -6.12 2.28 -5.04
CA GLN A 53 -7.28 1.63 -5.66
C GLN A 53 -7.22 1.64 -7.20
N LYS A 54 -6.70 2.72 -7.79
CA LYS A 54 -6.43 2.84 -9.24
C LYS A 54 -4.92 2.82 -9.44
N ILE A 55 -4.45 1.87 -10.22
CA ILE A 55 -3.05 1.75 -10.60
C ILE A 55 -2.91 2.37 -11.99
N SER A 56 -2.09 3.41 -12.08
CA SER A 56 -1.70 4.00 -13.35
C SER A 56 -0.19 4.08 -13.34
N PRO A 57 0.48 3.22 -14.12
CA PRO A 57 1.93 3.27 -14.26
C PRO A 57 2.38 4.65 -14.72
N LYS A 58 3.54 5.08 -14.21
CA LYS A 58 4.18 6.35 -14.62
C LYS A 58 5.67 6.17 -14.92
N SER A 59 6.18 4.95 -14.84
CA SER A 59 7.61 4.66 -14.86
C SER A 59 7.95 3.88 -16.12
N GLU A 60 8.83 4.40 -16.96
CA GLU A 60 9.39 3.66 -18.10
C GLU A 60 10.45 2.64 -17.61
N SER A 61 10.09 1.79 -16.65
CA SER A 61 11.00 0.82 -16.04
C SER A 61 10.38 -0.57 -16.04
N THR A 62 11.22 -1.59 -15.96
CA THR A 62 10.75 -2.98 -15.90
C THR A 62 10.26 -3.33 -14.49
N VAL A 63 9.39 -4.33 -14.39
CA VAL A 63 8.96 -4.89 -13.10
C VAL A 63 10.15 -5.29 -12.24
N ARG A 64 11.19 -5.89 -12.84
CA ARG A 64 12.45 -6.24 -12.17
C ARG A 64 13.11 -5.02 -11.52
N HIS A 65 13.22 -3.91 -12.25
CA HIS A 65 13.83 -2.70 -11.73
C HIS A 65 13.04 -2.14 -10.54
N MET A 66 11.71 -2.05 -10.65
CA MET A 66 10.88 -1.56 -9.55
C MET A 66 10.97 -2.42 -8.28
N LEU A 67 10.98 -3.75 -8.43
CA LEU A 67 11.12 -4.65 -7.27
C LEU A 67 12.51 -4.51 -6.63
N HIS A 68 13.55 -4.37 -7.44
CA HIS A 68 14.90 -4.16 -6.93
C HIS A 68 15.07 -2.80 -6.24
N GLU A 69 14.43 -1.74 -6.75
CA GLU A 69 14.46 -0.41 -6.14
C GLU A 69 13.75 -0.40 -4.78
N LYS A 70 12.60 -1.08 -4.65
CA LYS A 70 11.79 -1.02 -3.42
C LYS A 70 12.15 -2.08 -2.39
N ILE A 71 12.50 -3.29 -2.82
CA ILE A 71 12.67 -4.45 -1.93
C ILE A 71 13.83 -5.37 -2.36
N PRO A 72 15.06 -4.85 -2.55
CA PRO A 72 16.16 -5.56 -3.22
C PRO A 72 16.51 -6.92 -2.59
N ASN A 73 16.41 -7.02 -1.27
CA ASN A 73 16.76 -8.23 -0.51
C ASN A 73 15.56 -9.17 -0.29
N MET A 74 14.33 -8.70 -0.50
CA MET A 74 13.11 -9.47 -0.18
C MET A 74 12.63 -10.30 -1.37
N TYR A 75 12.55 -9.73 -2.58
CA TYR A 75 12.06 -10.48 -3.73
C TYR A 75 12.91 -11.71 -4.13
N PRO A 76 14.24 -11.79 -3.88
CA PRO A 76 14.99 -13.02 -4.10
C PRO A 76 14.86 -14.04 -2.95
N HIS A 77 14.36 -13.64 -1.78
CA HIS A 77 14.26 -14.48 -0.59
C HIS A 77 13.31 -15.67 -0.82
N GLU A 78 13.70 -16.88 -0.40
CA GLU A 78 12.95 -18.10 -0.71
C GLU A 78 11.51 -18.07 -0.21
N GLN A 79 11.28 -17.58 1.02
CA GLN A 79 9.92 -17.46 1.56
C GLN A 79 9.06 -16.48 0.77
N PHE A 80 9.65 -15.41 0.23
CA PHE A 80 8.92 -14.45 -0.59
C PHE A 80 8.65 -15.01 -1.98
N LYS A 81 9.59 -15.80 -2.53
CA LYS A 81 9.37 -16.50 -3.79
C LYS A 81 8.19 -17.47 -3.70
N THR A 82 8.21 -18.36 -2.70
CA THR A 82 7.18 -19.38 -2.52
C THR A 82 5.83 -18.78 -2.12
N GLY A 83 5.83 -17.75 -1.27
CA GLY A 83 4.60 -17.12 -0.77
C GLY A 83 3.98 -16.07 -1.70
N VAL A 84 4.78 -15.43 -2.56
CA VAL A 84 4.34 -14.26 -3.34
C VAL A 84 4.70 -14.36 -4.82
N MET A 85 5.99 -14.56 -5.16
CA MET A 85 6.43 -14.47 -6.56
C MET A 85 5.84 -15.57 -7.43
N THR A 86 5.90 -16.83 -6.98
CA THR A 86 5.40 -17.99 -7.72
C THR A 86 3.88 -17.99 -7.81
N PRO A 87 3.10 -17.82 -6.72
CA PRO A 87 1.64 -17.84 -6.80
C PRO A 87 1.05 -16.71 -7.66
N LEU A 88 1.71 -15.55 -7.69
CA LEU A 88 1.29 -14.40 -8.51
C LEU A 88 1.95 -14.36 -9.91
N MET A 89 2.75 -15.38 -10.25
CA MET A 89 3.45 -15.51 -11.54
C MET A 89 4.30 -14.28 -11.91
N ILE A 90 4.88 -13.60 -10.91
CA ILE A 90 5.62 -12.35 -11.11
C ILE A 90 6.90 -12.58 -11.92
N GLU A 91 7.50 -13.76 -11.84
CA GLU A 91 8.72 -14.11 -12.59
C GLU A 91 8.54 -13.93 -14.11
N GLN A 92 7.34 -14.20 -14.64
CA GLN A 92 7.03 -14.03 -16.06
C GLN A 92 6.84 -12.56 -16.48
N LEU A 93 6.70 -11.66 -15.49
CA LEU A 93 6.49 -10.23 -15.70
C LEU A 93 7.78 -9.42 -15.54
N MET A 94 8.88 -10.03 -15.06
CA MET A 94 10.11 -9.33 -14.64
C MET A 94 10.67 -8.40 -15.72
N ASP A 95 10.60 -8.81 -16.99
CA ASP A 95 11.17 -8.07 -18.11
C ASP A 95 10.12 -7.20 -18.84
N ARG A 96 8.89 -7.14 -18.34
CA ARG A 96 7.85 -6.23 -18.86
C ARG A 96 8.06 -4.83 -18.33
N GLU A 97 7.89 -3.85 -19.22
CA GLU A 97 7.77 -2.44 -18.87
C GLU A 97 6.40 -2.15 -18.25
N VAL A 98 6.36 -1.18 -17.32
CA VAL A 98 5.17 -0.87 -16.52
C VAL A 98 4.54 0.45 -16.91
#